data_AF-A0A6T9IV45-F1
#
_entry.id   AF-A0A6T9IV45-F1
#
_cell.length_a   1.000
_cell.length_b   1.000
_cell.length_c   1.000
_cell.angle_alpha   90.00
_cell.angle_beta   90.00
_cell.angle_gamma   90.00
#
_symmetry.space_group_name_H-M   'P 1'
#
loop_
_entity.id
_entity.type
_entity.pdbx_description
1 polymer ?
#
loop_
_entity_poly.entity_id
_entity_poly.type
_entity_poly.pdbx_seq_one_letter_code
_entity_poly.pdbx_strand_id
1 'polypeptide(L)'
;EMHSPGGSLVACRARRHFSDDAEKPDTSGDTSAAFWQRRMRRINRRRSEMHSQVDAAHDQLRACYELGRTRLVAQGRLSEEDAARFARIDERLFALQRSPMQLDFYAKYKQFDDGWIEKNFALKGRGQ
;
A
#
# COMPACT_ATOMS: atom_id res chain seq x y z
N GLU A 1 25.73 9.67 -52.88
CA GLU A 1 26.24 8.47 -52.20
C GLU A 1 27.32 8.88 -51.20
N MET A 2 27.08 8.66 -49.91
CA MET A 2 28.12 8.39 -48.90
C MET A 2 27.42 7.64 -47.77
N HIS A 3 27.69 6.35 -47.66
CA HIS A 3 27.24 5.49 -46.58
C HIS A 3 28.07 5.76 -45.31
N SER A 4 27.38 5.80 -44.17
CA SER A 4 28.00 5.64 -42.86
C SER A 4 27.07 4.82 -41.97
N PRO A 5 27.65 4.06 -41.02
CA PRO A 5 27.31 2.66 -40.83
C PRO A 5 26.28 2.43 -39.71
N GLY A 6 25.69 1.24 -39.75
CA GLY A 6 24.63 0.80 -38.85
C GLY A 6 24.96 0.90 -37.37
N GLY A 7 24.14 1.67 -36.66
CA GLY A 7 23.94 1.55 -35.22
C GLY A 7 22.89 0.48 -34.94
N SER A 8 23.32 -0.78 -34.90
CA SER A 8 22.52 -1.88 -34.36
C SER A 8 22.33 -1.65 -32.86
N LEU A 9 21.26 -0.96 -32.48
CA LEU A 9 20.81 -0.93 -31.10
C LEU A 9 20.11 -2.26 -30.80
N VAL A 10 20.93 -3.25 -30.49
CA VAL A 10 20.55 -4.45 -29.77
C VAL A 10 20.04 -3.98 -28.40
N ALA A 11 18.74 -3.68 -28.32
CA ALA A 11 18.08 -3.50 -27.05
C ALA A 11 18.00 -4.88 -26.40
N CYS A 12 18.95 -5.13 -25.50
CA CYS A 12 19.03 -6.28 -24.62
C CYS A 12 17.63 -6.60 -24.10
N ARG A 13 17.07 -7.69 -24.63
CA ARG A 13 15.90 -8.37 -24.11
C ARG A 13 16.27 -8.79 -22.69
N ALA A 14 15.98 -7.92 -21.72
CA ALA A 14 16.07 -8.26 -20.31
C ALA A 14 15.08 -9.39 -20.08
N ARG A 15 15.55 -10.63 -20.26
CA ARG A 15 14.91 -11.82 -19.73
C ARG A 15 14.83 -11.56 -18.24
N ARG A 16 13.67 -11.13 -17.77
CA ARG A 16 13.34 -11.24 -16.35
C ARG A 16 13.45 -12.73 -16.08
N HIS A 17 14.55 -13.15 -15.46
CA HIS A 17 14.70 -14.49 -14.91
C HIS A 17 13.66 -14.58 -13.80
N PHE A 18 12.46 -15.00 -14.18
CA PHE A 18 11.43 -15.39 -13.25
C PHE A 18 11.89 -16.73 -12.69
N SER A 19 12.52 -16.67 -11.51
CA SER A 19 12.95 -17.81 -10.70
C SER A 19 14.18 -18.56 -11.23
N ASP A 20 15.36 -18.05 -10.90
CA ASP A 20 16.60 -18.84 -10.81
C ASP A 20 17.17 -18.74 -9.39
N ASP A 21 16.32 -19.03 -8.40
CA ASP A 21 16.78 -19.50 -7.08
C ASP A 21 16.72 -21.03 -7.13
N ALA A 22 17.42 -21.59 -8.12
CA ALA A 22 17.60 -23.02 -8.29
C ALA A 22 18.35 -23.55 -7.08
N GLU A 23 17.66 -24.41 -6.33
CA GLU A 23 18.11 -25.05 -5.12
C GLU A 23 19.50 -25.68 -5.33
N LYS A 24 20.51 -25.18 -4.62
CA LYS A 24 21.67 -26.01 -4.31
C LYS A 24 21.20 -27.03 -3.26
N PRO A 25 21.25 -28.34 -3.54
CA PRO A 25 20.96 -29.34 -2.53
C PRO A 25 22.14 -29.39 -1.57
N ASP A 26 22.12 -28.51 -0.56
CA ASP A 26 23.14 -28.51 0.47
C ASP A 26 23.00 -29.79 1.31
N THR A 27 24.12 -30.48 1.34
CA THR A 27 24.32 -31.82 1.87
C THR A 27 24.23 -31.78 3.40
N SER A 28 23.62 -32.83 3.98
CA SER A 28 23.68 -33.23 5.39
C SER A 28 22.97 -32.34 6.45
N GLY A 29 21.90 -32.91 7.05
CA GLY A 29 21.59 -32.65 8.46
C GLY A 29 20.49 -31.65 8.82
N ASP A 30 19.71 -31.12 7.86
CA ASP A 30 18.60 -30.23 8.22
C ASP A 30 17.43 -31.00 8.82
N THR A 31 17.25 -30.88 10.13
CA THR A 31 16.00 -31.26 10.79
C THR A 31 14.84 -30.50 10.14
N SER A 32 13.66 -31.14 10.04
CA SER A 32 12.42 -30.52 9.52
C SER A 32 12.18 -29.11 10.08
N ALA A 33 12.56 -28.87 11.34
CA ALA A 33 12.48 -27.56 11.99
C ALA A 33 13.31 -26.45 11.30
N ALA A 34 14.55 -26.73 10.90
CA ALA A 34 15.43 -25.75 10.25
C ALA A 34 14.91 -25.33 8.87
N PHE A 35 14.33 -26.27 8.11
CA PHE A 35 13.65 -25.99 6.86
C PHE A 35 12.46 -25.03 7.07
N TRP A 36 11.58 -25.33 8.03
CA TRP A 36 10.41 -24.49 8.31
C TRP A 36 10.79 -23.09 8.82
N GLN A 37 11.84 -22.97 9.64
CA GLN A 37 12.35 -21.69 10.10
C GLN A 37 12.83 -20.82 8.93
N ARG A 38 13.61 -21.37 7.99
CA ARG A 38 14.06 -20.62 6.80
C ARG A 38 12.88 -20.19 5.94
N ARG A 39 11.91 -21.09 5.72
CA ARG A 39 10.69 -20.78 4.97
C ARG A 39 9.89 -19.64 5.62
N MET A 40 9.70 -19.68 6.94
CA MET A 40 8.99 -18.64 7.67
C MET A 40 9.72 -17.30 7.64
N ARG A 41 11.05 -17.29 7.77
CA ARG A 41 11.84 -16.05 7.61
C ARG A 41 11.64 -15.43 6.22
N ARG A 42 11.63 -16.22 5.14
CA ARG A 42 11.36 -15.71 3.78
C ARG A 42 9.95 -15.14 3.65
N ILE A 43 8.94 -15.82 4.18
CA ILE A 43 7.55 -15.36 4.16
C ILE A 43 7.41 -14.04 4.93
N ASN A 44 7.99 -13.96 6.13
CA ASN A 44 7.94 -12.76 6.95
C ASN A 44 8.71 -11.60 6.31
N ARG A 45 9.87 -11.87 5.69
CA ARG A 45 10.62 -10.84 4.94
C ARG A 45 9.76 -10.27 3.81
N ARG A 46 9.16 -11.14 2.99
CA ARG A 46 8.28 -10.72 1.89
C ARG A 46 7.07 -9.92 2.38
N ARG A 47 6.45 -10.32 3.50
CA ARG A 47 5.36 -9.56 4.14
C ARG A 47 5.83 -8.18 4.61
N SER A 48 6.99 -8.12 5.27
CA SER A 48 7.58 -6.86 5.72
C SER A 48 7.90 -5.92 4.56
N GLU A 49 8.47 -6.44 3.47
CA GLU A 49 8.75 -5.67 2.25
C GLU A 49 7.46 -5.09 1.66
N MET A 50 6.39 -5.89 1.58
CA MET A 50 5.08 -5.45 1.11
C MET A 50 4.49 -4.36 2.03
N HIS A 51 4.53 -4.53 3.35
CA HIS A 51 4.05 -3.51 4.29
C HIS A 51 4.84 -2.21 4.16
N SER A 52 6.16 -2.29 3.99
CA SER A 52 7.00 -1.12 3.75
C SER A 52 6.64 -0.39 2.45
N GLN A 53 6.26 -1.11 1.39
CA GLN A 53 5.81 -0.50 0.14
C GLN A 53 4.48 0.22 0.31
N VAL A 54 3.53 -0.37 1.06
CA VAL A 54 2.24 0.24 1.35
C VAL A 54 2.42 1.51 2.18
N ASP A 55 3.25 1.47 3.22
CA ASP A 55 3.56 2.64 4.04
C ASP A 55 4.22 3.75 3.19
N ALA A 56 5.18 3.40 2.33
CA ALA A 56 5.81 4.37 1.43
C ALA A 56 4.80 5.02 0.46
N ALA A 57 3.83 4.26 -0.06
CA ALA A 57 2.78 4.80 -0.92
C ALA A 57 1.88 5.78 -0.16
N HIS A 58 1.54 5.49 1.10
CA HIS A 58 0.77 6.40 1.95
C HIS A 58 1.55 7.70 2.24
N ASP A 59 2.85 7.61 2.51
CA ASP A 59 3.70 8.79 2.74
C ASP A 59 3.77 9.68 1.49
N GLN A 60 3.89 9.08 0.30
CA GLN A 60 3.86 9.82 -0.96
C GLN A 60 2.52 10.53 -1.19
N LEU A 61 1.40 9.86 -0.92
CA LEU A 61 0.07 10.49 -1.01
C LEU A 61 -0.06 11.67 -0.05
N ARG A 62 0.41 11.53 1.19
CA ARG A 62 0.36 12.60 2.19
C ARG A 62 1.13 13.83 1.71
N ALA A 63 2.34 13.64 1.19
CA ALA A 63 3.15 14.71 0.64
C ALA A 63 2.47 15.41 -0.55
N CYS A 64 1.84 14.64 -1.45
CA CYS A 64 1.09 15.19 -2.59
C CYS A 64 -0.09 16.07 -2.15
N TYR A 65 -0.89 15.59 -1.19
CA TYR A 65 -2.02 16.37 -0.69
C TYR A 65 -1.58 17.63 0.03
N GLU A 66 -0.53 17.55 0.85
CA GLU A 66 0.04 18.72 1.52
C GLU A 66 0.52 19.77 0.52
N LEU A 67 1.31 19.37 -0.48
CA LEU A 67 1.78 20.27 -1.52
C LEU A 67 0.61 20.89 -2.30
N GLY A 68 -0.42 20.10 -2.61
CA GLY A 68 -1.63 20.57 -3.29
C GLY A 68 -2.36 21.65 -2.48
N ARG A 69 -2.56 21.43 -1.17
CA ARG A 69 -3.20 22.41 -0.28
C ARG A 69 -2.39 23.70 -0.19
N THR A 70 -1.08 23.61 0.02
CA THR A 70 -0.20 24.80 0.09
C THR A 70 -0.26 25.62 -1.20
N ARG A 71 -0.28 24.96 -2.36
CA ARG A 71 -0.43 25.66 -3.66
C ARG A 71 -1.80 26.32 -3.81
N LEU A 72 -2.88 25.68 -3.39
CA LEU A 72 -4.22 26.26 -3.46
C LEU A 72 -4.37 27.49 -2.56
N VAL A 73 -3.75 27.46 -1.37
CA VAL A 73 -3.68 28.63 -0.47
C VAL A 73 -2.87 29.75 -1.12
N ALA A 74 -1.67 29.45 -1.65
CA ALA A 74 -0.83 30.45 -2.31
C ALA A 74 -1.50 31.11 -3.53
N GLN A 75 -2.40 30.39 -4.21
CA GLN A 75 -3.20 30.91 -5.33
C GLN A 75 -4.45 31.67 -4.89
N GLY A 76 -4.74 31.76 -3.58
CA GLY A 76 -5.97 32.36 -3.05
C GLY A 76 -7.24 31.57 -3.38
N ARG A 77 -7.10 30.32 -3.83
CA ARG A 77 -8.23 29.43 -4.19
C ARG A 77 -8.78 28.67 -3.00
N LEU A 78 -8.05 28.68 -1.90
CA LEU A 78 -8.41 28.02 -0.65
C LEU A 78 -7.98 28.92 0.51
N SER A 79 -8.85 29.09 1.51
CA SER A 79 -8.48 29.82 2.72
C SER A 79 -7.51 28.98 3.57
N GLU A 80 -6.69 29.64 4.39
CA GLU A 80 -5.81 28.93 5.34
C GLU A 80 -6.62 28.10 6.34
N GLU A 81 -7.80 28.59 6.75
CA GLU A 81 -8.70 27.87 7.65
C GLU A 81 -9.24 26.58 7.03
N ASP A 82 -9.66 26.62 5.77
CA ASP A 82 -10.17 25.45 5.06
C ASP A 82 -9.04 24.47 4.76
N ALA A 83 -7.84 24.95 4.43
CA ALA A 83 -6.66 24.11 4.29
C ALA A 83 -6.34 23.35 5.59
N ALA A 84 -6.46 23.99 6.75
CA ALA A 84 -6.30 23.35 8.05
C ALA A 84 -7.43 22.37 8.39
N ARG A 85 -8.66 22.60 7.93
CA ARG A 85 -9.75 21.62 8.03
C ARG A 85 -9.47 20.39 7.16
N PHE A 86 -9.06 20.59 5.91
CA PHE A 86 -8.70 19.49 5.01
C PHE A 86 -7.52 18.68 5.54
N ALA A 87 -6.48 19.32 6.08
CA ALA A 87 -5.36 18.61 6.70
C ALA A 87 -5.81 17.65 7.82
N ARG A 88 -6.77 18.08 8.66
CA ARG A 88 -7.35 17.24 9.73
C ARG A 88 -8.18 16.06 9.19
N ILE A 89 -8.92 16.30 8.11
CA ILE A 89 -9.70 15.24 7.44
C ILE A 89 -8.76 14.21 6.82
N ASP A 90 -7.74 14.68 6.09
CA ASP A 90 -6.76 13.83 5.43
C ASP A 90 -6.02 12.97 6.46
N GLU A 91 -5.62 13.53 7.60
CA GLU A 91 -4.96 12.77 8.67
C GLU A 91 -5.85 11.66 9.26
N ARG A 92 -7.15 11.94 9.45
CA ARG A 92 -8.11 10.90 9.86
C ARG A 92 -8.29 9.83 8.79
N LEU A 93 -8.36 10.22 7.52
CA LEU A 93 -8.49 9.29 6.40
C LEU A 93 -7.26 8.38 6.29
N PHE A 94 -6.05 8.93 6.43
CA PHE A 94 -4.81 8.14 6.44
C PHE A 94 -4.77 7.16 7.61
N ALA A 95 -5.20 7.57 8.81
CA ALA A 95 -5.27 6.68 9.96
C ALA A 95 -6.20 5.49 9.70
N LEU A 96 -7.35 5.72 9.06
CA LEU A 96 -8.29 4.66 8.66
C LEU A 96 -7.67 3.73 7.60
N GLN A 97 -7.03 4.29 6.57
CA GLN A 97 -6.38 3.53 5.50
C GLN A 97 -5.23 2.65 5.99
N ARG A 98 -4.51 3.09 7.02
CA ARG A 98 -3.41 2.32 7.62
C ARG A 98 -3.88 1.14 8.47
N SER A 99 -5.15 1.13 8.90
CA SER A 99 -5.75 0.02 9.64
C SER A 99 -6.87 -0.63 8.83
N PRO A 100 -6.59 -1.66 8.01
CA PRO A 100 -7.59 -2.33 7.20
C PRO A 100 -8.76 -2.91 8.02
N MET A 101 -8.54 -3.29 9.28
CA MET A 101 -9.59 -3.73 10.19
C MET A 101 -10.59 -2.62 10.59
N GLN A 102 -10.19 -1.35 10.50
CA GLN A 102 -11.13 -0.24 10.70
C GLN A 102 -11.90 0.09 9.42
N LEU A 103 -11.39 -0.38 8.28
CA LEU A 103 -12.08 -0.42 6.98
C LEU A 103 -12.81 -1.76 6.76
N ASP A 104 -13.18 -2.45 7.84
CA ASP A 104 -13.84 -3.77 7.87
C ASP A 104 -15.16 -3.88 7.07
N PHE A 105 -15.58 -2.80 6.41
CA PHE A 105 -16.64 -2.74 5.40
C PHE A 105 -16.51 -3.79 4.28
N TYR A 106 -15.30 -4.33 4.04
CA TYR A 106 -15.05 -5.30 2.96
C TYR A 106 -14.65 -6.70 3.42
N ALA A 107 -14.78 -7.03 4.71
CA ALA A 107 -14.57 -8.40 5.16
C ALA A 107 -15.73 -9.28 4.63
N LYS A 108 -15.43 -10.27 3.77
CA LYS A 108 -16.42 -11.17 3.12
C LYS A 108 -17.37 -11.90 4.11
N TYR A 109 -17.01 -11.94 5.39
CA TYR A 109 -17.75 -12.58 6.48
C TYR A 109 -18.47 -11.60 7.42
N LYS A 110 -18.24 -10.29 7.29
CA LYS A 110 -19.00 -9.26 7.99
C LYS A 110 -20.09 -8.74 7.08
N GLN A 111 -21.24 -9.39 7.12
CA GLN A 111 -22.45 -8.80 6.55
C GLN A 111 -22.92 -7.72 7.53
N PHE A 112 -22.95 -6.49 7.05
CA PHE A 112 -23.50 -5.35 7.78
C PHE A 112 -25.02 -5.39 7.60
N ASP A 113 -25.67 -6.34 8.26
CA ASP A 113 -27.12 -6.34 8.35
C ASP A 113 -27.59 -5.11 9.16
N ASP A 114 -28.87 -4.74 8.96
CA ASP A 114 -29.45 -3.56 9.59
C ASP A 114 -29.31 -3.60 11.13
N GLY A 115 -29.36 -4.81 11.72
CA GLY A 115 -29.17 -5.02 13.16
C GLY A 115 -27.76 -4.70 13.66
N TRP A 116 -26.72 -5.00 12.88
CA TRP A 116 -25.34 -4.66 13.22
C TRP A 116 -25.10 -3.15 13.16
N ILE A 117 -25.68 -2.47 12.17
CA ILE A 117 -25.58 -1.02 11.99
C ILE A 117 -26.27 -0.27 13.13
N GLU A 118 -27.51 -0.64 13.47
CA GLU A 118 -28.26 -0.04 14.57
C GLU A 118 -27.54 -0.13 15.92
N LYS A 119 -26.90 -1.28 16.18
CA LYS A 119 -26.19 -1.55 17.43
C LYS A 119 -24.91 -0.72 17.61
N ASN A 120 -24.17 -0.48 16.52
CA ASN A 120 -22.84 0.15 16.59
C ASN A 120 -22.87 1.66 16.32
N PHE A 121 -23.83 2.15 15.53
CA PHE A 121 -23.90 3.56 15.15
C PHE A 121 -24.99 4.36 15.88
N ALA A 122 -25.70 3.73 16.82
CA ALA A 122 -26.77 4.36 17.60
C ALA A 122 -27.69 5.20 16.70
N LEU A 123 -28.07 4.65 15.54
CA LEU A 123 -29.12 5.18 14.67
C LEU A 123 -30.48 4.94 15.33
N LYS A 124 -30.63 5.35 16.60
CA LYS A 124 -31.95 5.54 17.19
C LYS A 124 -32.56 6.70 16.43
N GLY A 125 -33.54 6.35 15.59
CA GLY A 125 -34.28 7.30 14.78
C GLY A 125 -34.64 8.53 15.60
N ARG A 126 -34.24 9.70 15.10
CA ARG A 126 -35.06 10.90 15.28
C ARG A 126 -36.29 10.70 14.39
N GLY A 127 -37.15 9.77 14.80
CA GLY A 127 -38.51 9.62 14.30
C GLY A 127 -39.42 10.32 15.29
N GLN A 128 -40.12 11.33 14.78
CA GLN A 128 -41.34 11.88 15.38
C GLN A 128 -42.38 10.79 15.62
#